data_AF-A0A7J6PSA1-F1
#
_entry.id   AF-A0A7J6PSA1-F1
#
_cell.length_a   1.000
_cell.length_b   1.000
_cell.length_c   1.000
_cell.angle_alpha   90.00
_cell.angle_beta   90.00
_cell.angle_gamma   90.00
#
_symmetry.space_group_name_H-M   'P 1'
#
loop_
_entity.id
_entity.type
_entity.pdbx_description
1 polymer ?
#
loop_
_entity_poly.entity_id
_entity_poly.type
_entity_poly.pdbx_seq_one_letter_code
_entity_poly.pdbx_strand_id
1 'polypeptide(L)'
;MSRTRVFIIKGGYNDLKEALLRRGGVENPDSKSTNFDLKWTLNAKDIDYIALKDGQMANHFGRNREITTKTGLTSNLRHSYSVHNLTDMDDYYPRAYDLSDPQDVGDFIL
;
A
#
# COMPACT_ATOMS: atom_id res chain seq x y z
N MET A 1 0.00 34.00 7.50
CA MET A 1 0.50 32.92 8.38
C MET A 1 0.44 31.61 7.61
N SER A 2 1.52 30.81 7.63
CA SER A 2 1.52 29.46 7.06
C SER A 2 0.61 28.55 7.91
N ARG A 3 -0.25 27.75 7.27
CA ARG A 3 -1.13 26.78 7.95
C ARG A 3 -0.28 25.71 8.65
N THR A 4 -0.48 25.54 9.96
CA THR A 4 0.10 24.42 10.72
C THR A 4 -0.43 23.10 10.18
N ARG A 5 0.47 22.14 9.91
CA ARG A 5 0.12 20.80 9.43
C ARG A 5 0.05 19.82 10.60
N VAL A 6 -1.05 19.09 10.69
CA VAL A 6 -1.28 18.06 11.71
C VAL A 6 -0.91 16.70 11.14
N PHE A 7 -0.16 15.89 11.88
CA PHE A 7 0.16 14.53 11.47
C PHE A 7 -0.14 13.51 12.56
N ILE A 8 -0.41 12.27 12.17
CA ILE A 8 -0.55 11.11 13.05
C ILE A 8 0.51 10.09 12.66
N ILE A 9 1.27 9.58 13.62
CA ILE A 9 2.17 8.43 13.44
C ILE A 9 1.66 7.27 14.30
N LYS A 10 1.49 6.10 13.68
CA LYS A 10 1.15 4.86 14.36
C LYS A 10 2.19 3.78 14.02
N GLY A 11 3.12 3.55 14.94
CA GLY A 11 4.25 2.62 14.78
C GLY A 11 5.56 3.24 15.26
N GLY A 12 6.68 2.53 15.10
CA GLY A 12 8.01 2.94 15.56
C GLY A 12 8.75 3.90 14.63
N TYR A 13 8.08 4.90 14.05
CA TYR A 13 8.67 5.80 13.05
C TYR A 13 9.25 7.08 13.67
N ASN A 14 10.23 6.95 14.56
CA ASN A 14 10.81 8.09 15.29
C ASN A 14 11.49 9.10 14.37
N ASP A 15 12.29 8.65 13.41
CA ASP A 15 12.99 9.55 12.48
C ASP A 15 12.02 10.39 11.64
N LEU A 16 10.91 9.76 11.21
CA LEU A 16 9.85 10.47 10.50
C LEU A 16 9.17 11.50 11.40
N LYS A 17 8.83 11.12 12.64
CA LYS A 17 8.24 12.01 13.63
C LYS A 17 9.10 13.25 13.82
N GLU A 18 10.38 13.06 14.11
CA GLU A 18 11.31 14.17 14.28
C GLU A 18 11.44 15.03 13.02
N ALA A 19 11.47 14.40 11.85
CA ALA A 19 11.57 15.13 10.59
C ALA A 19 10.31 15.96 10.29
N LEU A 20 9.12 15.51 10.71
CA LEU A 20 7.87 16.28 10.59
C LEU A 20 7.81 17.42 11.62
N LEU A 21 8.23 17.17 12.86
CA LEU A 21 8.34 18.20 13.89
C LEU A 21 9.31 19.32 13.47
N ARG A 22 10.49 18.98 12.92
CA ARG A 22 11.46 19.96 12.39
C ARG A 22 10.91 20.81 11.25
N ARG A 23 9.88 20.34 10.53
CA ARG A 23 9.19 21.09 9.46
C ARG A 23 8.02 21.94 9.97
N GLY A 24 7.84 22.05 11.28
CA GLY A 24 6.75 22.79 11.90
C GLY A 24 5.42 22.04 11.93
N GLY A 25 5.43 20.72 11.68
CA GLY A 25 4.26 19.87 11.88
C GLY A 25 3.94 19.67 13.35
N VAL A 26 2.68 19.39 13.66
CA VAL A 26 2.21 19.07 15.00
C VAL A 26 1.67 17.64 15.01
N GLU A 27 2.16 16.81 15.92
CA GLU A 27 1.65 15.46 16.11
C GLU A 27 0.30 15.51 16.83
N ASN A 28 -0.69 14.81 16.31
CA ASN A 28 -1.91 14.49 17.01
C ASN A 28 -1.70 13.17 17.78
N PRO A 29 -1.71 13.18 19.14
CA PRO A 29 -1.43 11.99 19.94
C PRO A 29 -2.55 10.94 19.87
N ASP A 30 -3.76 11.34 19.46
CA ASP A 30 -4.85 10.39 19.24
C ASP A 30 -4.71 9.74 17.85
N SER A 31 -4.13 8.54 17.83
CA SER A 31 -3.94 7.74 16.61
C SER A 31 -5.24 7.33 15.89
N LYS A 32 -6.39 7.43 16.57
CA LYS A 32 -7.71 7.12 16.01
C LYS A 32 -8.42 8.37 15.49
N SER A 33 -7.89 9.56 15.75
CA SER A 33 -8.47 10.81 15.29
C SER A 33 -8.58 10.85 13.77
N THR A 34 -9.65 11.46 13.27
CA THR A 34 -9.84 11.76 11.85
C THR A 34 -9.30 13.13 11.46
N ASN A 35 -8.75 13.90 12.43
CA ASN A 35 -8.18 15.22 12.20
C ASN A 35 -6.66 15.13 12.00
N PHE A 36 -6.25 15.10 10.73
CA PHE A 36 -4.86 15.10 10.28
C PHE A 36 -4.75 15.63 8.85
N ASP A 37 -3.60 16.18 8.49
CA ASP A 37 -3.17 16.37 7.09
C ASP A 37 -2.43 15.13 6.57
N LEU A 38 -1.64 14.46 7.43
CA LEU A 38 -0.88 13.26 7.10
C LEU A 38 -1.09 12.17 8.17
N LYS A 39 -1.43 10.95 7.76
CA LYS A 39 -1.46 9.77 8.63
C LYS A 39 -0.44 8.73 8.15
N TRP A 40 0.53 8.41 8.99
CA TRP A 40 1.54 7.41 8.72
C TRP A 40 1.38 6.21 9.63
N THR A 41 1.13 5.03 9.08
CA THR A 41 0.89 3.81 9.85
C THR A 41 1.80 2.68 9.39
N LEU A 42 2.04 1.73 10.29
CA LEU A 42 2.73 0.48 9.95
C LEU A 42 1.85 -0.43 9.09
N ASN A 43 0.58 -0.59 9.46
CA ASN A 43 -0.35 -1.47 8.75
C ASN A 43 -1.35 -0.66 7.93
N ALA A 44 -1.59 -1.08 6.69
CA ALA A 44 -2.60 -0.47 5.81
C ALA A 44 -4.02 -0.51 6.41
N LYS A 45 -4.33 -1.51 7.26
CA LYS A 45 -5.62 -1.63 7.96
C LYS A 45 -5.90 -0.50 8.96
N ASP A 46 -4.88 0.27 9.33
CA ASP A 46 -5.01 1.40 10.27
C ASP A 46 -5.47 2.70 9.56
N ILE A 47 -5.68 2.63 8.25
CA ILE A 47 -6.21 3.70 7.41
C ILE A 47 -7.65 3.33 7.03
N ASP A 48 -8.58 4.21 7.37
CA ASP A 48 -9.96 4.14 6.89
C ASP A 48 -10.04 4.91 5.58
N TYR A 49 -9.92 4.21 4.45
CA TYR A 49 -9.93 4.81 3.12
C TYR A 49 -11.29 5.43 2.75
N ILE A 50 -12.39 5.00 3.38
CA ILE A 50 -13.74 5.53 3.10
C ILE A 50 -13.90 6.89 3.81
N ALA A 51 -13.33 7.04 5.00
CA ALA A 51 -13.43 8.24 5.81
C ALA A 51 -12.39 9.33 5.48
N LEU A 52 -11.47 9.09 4.54
CA LEU A 52 -10.48 10.10 4.13
C LEU A 52 -11.16 11.29 3.45
N LYS A 53 -10.81 12.50 3.91
CA LYS A 53 -11.26 13.77 3.33
C LYS A 53 -10.27 14.29 2.30
N ASP A 54 -10.75 15.16 1.43
CA ASP A 54 -9.92 15.84 0.44
C ASP A 54 -8.71 16.55 1.10
N GLY A 55 -7.54 16.32 0.51
CA GLY A 55 -6.28 16.87 1.00
C GLY A 55 -5.66 16.12 2.19
N GLN A 56 -6.32 15.12 2.75
CA GLN A 56 -5.68 14.20 3.69
C GLN A 56 -4.82 13.19 2.94
N MET A 57 -3.63 12.91 3.49
CA MET A 57 -2.68 11.96 2.92
C MET A 57 -2.47 10.78 3.85
N ALA A 58 -2.33 9.60 3.28
CA ALA A 58 -1.96 8.38 3.99
C ALA A 58 -0.83 7.66 3.25
N ASN A 59 0.04 6.94 3.97
CA ASN A 59 1.23 6.31 3.41
C ASN A 59 1.00 4.92 2.78
N HIS A 60 -0.23 4.42 2.79
CA HIS A 60 -0.60 3.16 2.13
C HIS A 60 -1.64 3.43 1.05
N PHE A 61 -1.49 2.77 -0.09
CA PHE A 61 -2.52 2.70 -1.11
C PHE A 61 -3.48 1.55 -0.81
N GLY A 62 -4.77 1.77 -1.04
CA GLY A 62 -5.77 0.70 -1.03
C GLY A 62 -5.44 -0.38 -2.06
N ARG A 63 -5.81 -1.63 -1.77
CA ARG A 63 -5.62 -2.80 -2.67
C ARG A 63 -4.15 -3.09 -3.04
N ASN A 64 -3.18 -2.71 -2.22
CA ASN A 64 -1.77 -3.02 -2.47
C ASN A 64 -1.44 -4.53 -2.54
N ARG A 65 -2.33 -5.41 -2.03
CA ARG A 65 -2.16 -6.88 -2.07
C ARG A 65 -2.05 -7.44 -3.49
N GLU A 66 -2.60 -6.73 -4.47
CA GLU A 66 -2.51 -7.08 -5.89
C GLU A 66 -1.06 -7.16 -6.39
N ILE A 67 -0.13 -6.43 -5.76
CA ILE A 67 1.29 -6.45 -6.14
C ILE A 67 2.24 -6.83 -5.00
N THR A 68 1.77 -6.76 -3.75
CA THR A 68 2.59 -7.07 -2.55
C THR A 68 2.41 -8.50 -2.04
N THR A 69 1.54 -9.29 -2.65
CA THR A 69 1.43 -10.73 -2.39
C THR A 69 1.92 -11.54 -3.58
N LYS A 70 2.49 -12.73 -3.35
CA LYS A 70 3.00 -13.58 -4.43
C LYS A 70 1.88 -13.99 -5.39
N THR A 71 0.72 -14.40 -4.86
CA THR A 71 -0.42 -14.83 -5.64
C THR A 71 -1.04 -13.67 -6.42
N GLY A 72 -1.25 -12.52 -5.76
CA GLY A 72 -1.74 -11.31 -6.41
C GLY A 72 -0.82 -10.85 -7.54
N LEU A 73 0.49 -10.77 -7.29
CA LEU A 73 1.45 -10.34 -8.31
C LEU A 73 1.49 -11.31 -9.50
N THR A 74 1.55 -12.61 -9.23
CA THR A 74 1.57 -13.66 -10.27
C THR A 74 0.33 -13.59 -11.16
N SER A 75 -0.86 -13.51 -10.55
CA SER A 75 -2.12 -13.42 -11.29
C SER A 75 -2.20 -12.14 -12.12
N ASN A 76 -1.88 -10.98 -11.53
CA ASN A 76 -1.96 -9.70 -12.24
C ASN A 76 -0.96 -9.61 -13.41
N LEU A 77 0.25 -10.15 -13.27
CA LEU A 77 1.23 -10.17 -14.36
C LEU A 77 0.84 -11.14 -15.47
N ARG A 78 0.21 -12.28 -15.16
CA ARG A 78 -0.28 -13.23 -16.17
C ARG A 78 -1.34 -12.60 -17.09
N HIS A 79 -2.14 -11.68 -16.57
CA HIS A 79 -3.14 -10.94 -17.33
C HIS A 79 -2.61 -9.65 -17.98
N SER A 80 -1.38 -9.21 -17.67
CA SER A 80 -0.88 -7.90 -18.15
C SER A 80 -0.64 -7.89 -19.66
N TYR A 81 -0.21 -9.01 -20.24
CA TYR A 81 0.08 -9.17 -21.66
C TYR A 81 -1.15 -8.85 -22.53
N SER A 82 -2.29 -9.47 -22.23
CA SER A 82 -3.52 -9.35 -23.02
C SER A 82 -4.18 -7.97 -22.90
N VAL A 83 -3.98 -7.28 -21.79
CA VAL A 83 -4.61 -5.98 -21.51
C VAL A 83 -3.77 -4.81 -21.99
N HIS A 84 -2.45 -4.92 -21.96
CA HIS A 84 -1.54 -3.78 -22.18
C HIS A 84 -0.58 -3.95 -23.36
N ASN A 85 -0.68 -5.05 -24.12
CA ASN A 85 0.23 -5.35 -25.23
C ASN A 85 1.71 -5.25 -24.81
N LEU A 86 1.99 -5.72 -23.58
CA LEU A 86 3.33 -5.79 -23.00
C LEU A 86 4.06 -7.03 -23.52
N THR A 87 5.33 -7.18 -23.15
CA THR A 87 6.08 -8.44 -23.36
C THR A 87 5.46 -9.56 -22.53
N ASP A 88 5.75 -10.81 -22.92
CA ASP A 88 5.29 -11.96 -22.14
C ASP A 88 5.84 -11.87 -20.71
N MET A 89 5.04 -12.28 -19.72
CA MET A 89 5.45 -12.30 -18.32
C MET A 89 6.72 -13.15 -18.13
N ASP A 90 6.86 -14.23 -18.90
CA ASP A 90 7.99 -15.16 -18.81
C ASP A 90 9.35 -14.49 -19.15
N ASP A 91 9.35 -13.30 -19.77
CA ASP A 91 10.57 -12.54 -20.08
C ASP A 91 11.19 -11.85 -18.85
N TYR A 92 10.39 -11.57 -17.80
CA TYR A 92 10.83 -10.75 -16.66
C TYR A 92 10.35 -11.23 -15.28
N TYR A 93 9.45 -12.21 -15.22
CA TYR A 93 8.92 -12.76 -13.99
C TYR A 93 9.02 -14.30 -14.02
N PRO A 94 9.61 -14.93 -12.99
CA PRO A 94 9.75 -16.38 -12.98
C PRO A 94 8.38 -17.04 -12.95
N ARG A 95 8.23 -18.12 -13.72
CA ARG A 95 7.00 -18.91 -13.74
C ARG A 95 6.58 -19.29 -12.32
N ALA A 96 5.33 -19.01 -12.00
CA ALA A 96 4.76 -19.24 -10.67
C ALA A 96 3.30 -19.69 -10.79
N TYR A 97 2.88 -20.45 -9.79
CA TYR A 97 1.56 -21.07 -9.71
C TYR A 97 0.99 -20.88 -8.31
N ASP A 98 -0.30 -20.54 -8.23
CA ASP A 98 -1.04 -20.53 -6.99
C ASP A 98 -1.53 -21.94 -6.65
N LEU A 99 -0.85 -22.61 -5.72
CA LEU A 99 -1.21 -23.98 -5.31
C LEU A 99 -2.54 -24.07 -4.52
N SER A 100 -3.18 -22.94 -4.23
CA SER A 100 -4.55 -22.92 -3.71
C SER A 100 -5.61 -22.96 -4.81
N ASP A 101 -5.23 -22.71 -6.07
CA ASP A 101 -6.09 -22.83 -7.24
C ASP A 101 -5.87 -24.19 -7.94
N PRO A 102 -6.90 -25.06 -8.02
CA PRO A 102 -6.80 -26.36 -8.69
C PRO A 102 -6.32 -26.29 -10.15
N GLN A 103 -6.62 -25.21 -10.86
CA GLN A 103 -6.19 -25.03 -12.24
C GLN A 103 -4.66 -24.81 -12.31
N ASP A 104 -4.14 -23.88 -11.51
CA ASP A 104 -2.70 -23.63 -11.40
C ASP A 104 -1.93 -24.86 -10.89
N VAL A 105 -2.54 -25.69 -10.03
CA VAL A 105 -1.97 -26.99 -9.64
C VAL A 105 -1.88 -27.95 -10.83
N GLY A 106 -2.92 -28.01 -11.65
CA GLY A 106 -2.91 -28.82 -12.88
C GLY A 106 -1.81 -28.39 -13.84
N ASP A 107 -1.69 -27.08 -14.08
CA ASP A 107 -0.67 -26.49 -14.96
C ASP A 107 0.77 -26.59 -14.42
N PHE A 108 0.93 -26.88 -13.12
CA PHE A 108 2.24 -27.13 -12.51
C PHE A 108 2.70 -28.59 -12.67
N ILE A 109 1.77 -29.55 -12.70
CA ILE A 109 2.08 -30.99 -12.73
C ILE A 109 2.28 -31.50 -14.17
N LEU A 110 1.69 -30.81 -15.15
CA LEU A 110 1.78 -31.11 -16.59
C LEU A 110 2.93 -30.37 -17.26
#